data_AF-A0A9Y4TXW5-F1
#
_entry.id   AF-A0A9Y4TXW5-F1
#
_cell.length_a   1.000
_cell.length_b   1.000
_cell.length_c   1.000
_cell.angle_alpha   90.00
_cell.angle_beta   90.00
_cell.angle_gamma   90.00
#
_symmetry.space_group_name_H-M   'P 1'
#
loop_
_entity.id
_entity.type
_entity.pdbx_description
1 polymer ?
#
loop_
_entity_poly.entity_id
_entity_poly.type
_entity_poly.pdbx_seq_one_letter_code
_entity_poly.pdbx_strand_id
1 'polypeptide(L)'
;MQNSHNLAVSALCSFSLQPVEGANEFLQLLKSHKEKMEEGMRELRRKNEELERERDEGEVDRERMRRCIDQLRAKLAQAQASGAPEEVVPHRSEAQHSSDWYRELEEKLDYLQKSSAQRDRTEALLKQKDKDCAQLAKDAEALKAQATSLLGELKERQSCLDKSELERKMLEEKLCSKVKALQAAEREQEQQRKQHHVAMDKLLLQTQSLEQALKTERHVVTEEKKKLTQLQHAYTCLFRDYDSKLKSEGGDLCSRLEEAERALALKQDLIDKLKEEVEQQKGSLETVPVLTAQAEIYKADFLAEREAREKLNQKKEELQDKLNEAMTKIERLKQEATSRACIDQMQRRHLEDFPARPPHIPPPQGVFSGAAFNTVPPAPSFRNQGLVPVGDQGAVGAEELPDLCCPKCQYLAPDMDTLQIHVMDCIQ
;
A
#
# COMPACT_ATOMS: atom_id res chain seq x y z
N MET A 1 -20.32 26.44 30.09
CA MET A 1 -21.75 26.83 30.02
C MET A 1 -22.27 26.98 31.44
N GLN A 2 -22.44 28.19 31.97
CA GLN A 2 -22.85 28.39 33.38
C GLN A 2 -24.02 29.37 33.61
N ASN A 3 -24.45 30.13 32.59
CA ASN A 3 -25.52 31.13 32.78
C ASN A 3 -26.95 30.56 32.69
N SER A 4 -27.15 29.36 32.14
CA SER A 4 -28.49 28.78 31.93
C SER A 4 -29.13 28.20 33.21
N HIS A 5 -28.34 27.84 34.23
CA HIS A 5 -28.88 27.25 35.46
C HIS A 5 -29.51 28.29 36.42
N ASN A 6 -28.98 29.52 36.47
CA ASN A 6 -29.51 30.55 37.38
C ASN A 6 -30.91 31.05 37.00
N LEU A 7 -31.26 31.03 35.71
CA LEU A 7 -32.61 31.37 35.24
C LEU A 7 -33.67 30.33 35.66
N ALA A 8 -33.30 29.05 35.72
CA ALA A 8 -34.22 28.00 36.16
C ALA A 8 -34.51 28.05 37.68
N VAL A 9 -33.49 28.36 38.49
CA VAL A 9 -33.65 28.48 39.95
C VAL A 9 -34.51 29.70 40.32
N SER A 10 -34.33 30.83 39.62
CA SER A 10 -35.13 32.05 39.87
C SER A 10 -36.60 31.92 39.46
N ALA A 11 -36.97 30.95 38.62
CA ALA A 11 -38.36 30.74 38.18
C ALA A 11 -39.22 29.96 39.20
N LEU A 12 -38.59 29.17 40.09
CA LEU A 12 -39.29 28.27 41.01
C LEU A 12 -39.64 28.90 42.38
N CYS A 13 -39.15 30.10 42.69
CA CYS A 13 -39.50 30.82 43.92
C CYS A 13 -40.70 31.78 43.77
N SER A 14 -41.33 31.83 42.59
CA SER A 14 -42.35 32.85 42.26
C SER A 14 -43.79 32.32 42.15
N PHE A 15 -44.02 31.03 42.42
CA PHE A 15 -45.39 30.51 42.61
C PHE A 15 -45.90 30.87 44.01
N SER A 16 -46.25 32.14 44.16
CA SER A 16 -47.07 32.61 45.28
C SER A 16 -48.36 31.81 45.34
N LEU A 17 -48.68 31.25 46.51
CA LEU A 17 -50.01 30.72 46.82
C LEU A 17 -51.01 31.90 46.79
N GLN A 18 -51.60 32.18 45.63
CA GLN A 18 -52.79 33.02 45.57
C GLN A 18 -53.87 32.33 46.40
N PRO A 19 -54.46 32.99 47.41
CA PRO A 19 -55.59 32.41 48.14
C PRO A 19 -56.76 32.25 47.15
N VAL A 20 -57.29 31.03 47.06
CA VAL A 20 -58.46 30.74 46.22
C VAL A 20 -59.60 31.68 46.61
N GLU A 21 -60.21 32.37 45.64
CA GLU A 21 -61.04 33.56 45.88
C GLU A 21 -62.30 33.33 46.76
N GLY A 22 -62.73 32.08 46.98
CA GLY A 22 -63.80 31.73 47.94
C GLY A 22 -63.32 31.24 49.32
N ALA A 23 -62.01 31.01 49.53
CA ALA A 23 -61.50 30.43 50.77
C ALA A 23 -61.63 31.37 51.98
N ASN A 24 -61.50 32.68 51.75
CA ASN A 24 -61.68 33.71 52.78
C ASN A 24 -63.17 33.82 53.18
N GLU A 25 -64.08 33.79 52.20
CA GLU A 25 -65.53 33.79 52.46
C GLU A 25 -65.97 32.56 53.26
N PHE A 26 -65.47 31.37 52.91
CA PHE A 26 -65.76 30.14 53.65
C PHE A 26 -65.24 30.18 55.09
N LEU A 27 -64.04 30.74 55.34
CA LEU A 27 -63.53 30.97 56.70
C LEU A 27 -64.40 31.97 57.47
N GLN A 28 -64.86 33.06 56.84
CA GLN A 28 -65.75 34.04 57.48
C GLN A 28 -67.11 33.42 57.82
N LEU A 29 -67.66 32.56 56.94
CA LEU A 29 -68.91 31.85 57.18
C LEU A 29 -68.78 30.87 58.36
N LEU A 30 -67.68 30.09 58.42
CA LEU A 30 -67.36 29.23 59.57
C LEU A 30 -67.17 30.02 60.86
N LYS A 31 -66.51 31.18 60.81
CA LYS A 31 -66.31 32.06 61.98
C LYS A 31 -67.64 32.62 62.50
N SER A 32 -68.51 33.11 61.60
CA SER A 32 -69.85 33.59 61.97
C SER A 32 -70.72 32.47 62.54
N HIS A 33 -70.64 31.25 61.99
CA HIS A 33 -71.34 30.09 62.56
C HIS A 33 -70.83 29.72 63.96
N LYS A 34 -69.51 29.78 64.17
CA LYS A 34 -68.90 29.59 65.50
C LYS A 34 -69.39 30.65 66.50
N GLU A 35 -69.33 31.93 66.14
CA GLU A 35 -69.73 33.05 66.99
C GLU A 35 -71.22 32.95 67.39
N LYS A 36 -72.11 32.56 66.46
CA LYS A 36 -73.53 32.27 66.74
C LYS A 36 -73.74 31.09 67.69
N MET A 37 -72.96 30.01 67.56
CA MET A 37 -72.99 28.89 68.51
C MET A 37 -72.51 29.31 69.91
N GLU A 38 -71.46 30.13 70.00
CA GLU A 38 -70.96 30.67 71.27
C GLU A 38 -71.92 31.69 71.89
N GLU A 39 -72.74 32.38 71.08
CA GLU A 39 -73.84 33.26 71.53
C GLU A 39 -75.02 32.45 72.07
N GLY A 40 -75.52 31.46 71.32
CA GLY A 40 -76.62 30.59 71.77
C GLY A 40 -76.27 29.83 73.06
N MET A 41 -75.01 29.41 73.24
CA MET A 41 -74.54 28.84 74.50
C MET A 41 -74.50 29.84 75.67
N ARG A 42 -74.27 31.13 75.40
CA ARG A 42 -74.33 32.20 76.44
C ARG A 42 -75.77 32.53 76.82
N GLU A 43 -76.69 32.58 75.85
CA GLU A 43 -78.11 32.78 76.13
C GLU A 43 -78.72 31.59 76.88
N LEU A 44 -78.40 30.36 76.49
CA LEU A 44 -78.91 29.16 77.15
C LEU A 44 -78.45 29.06 78.63
N ARG A 45 -77.23 29.52 78.94
CA ARG A 45 -76.75 29.62 80.34
C ARG A 45 -77.55 30.65 81.14
N ARG A 46 -77.70 31.88 80.63
CA ARG A 46 -78.55 32.91 81.26
C ARG A 46 -79.97 32.42 81.52
N LYS A 47 -80.54 31.69 80.55
CA LYS A 47 -81.91 31.15 80.68
C LYS A 47 -82.01 30.03 81.70
N ASN A 48 -80.97 29.20 81.89
CA ASN A 48 -80.89 28.30 83.03
C ASN A 48 -80.77 29.07 84.36
N GLU A 49 -79.86 30.06 84.45
CA GLU A 49 -79.69 30.93 85.63
C GLU A 49 -80.97 31.70 85.99
N GLU A 50 -81.90 31.87 85.05
CA GLU A 50 -83.23 32.43 85.24
C GLU A 50 -84.25 31.40 85.72
N LEU A 51 -84.32 30.23 85.08
CA LEU A 51 -85.16 29.11 85.51
C LEU A 51 -84.79 28.58 86.91
N GLU A 52 -83.51 28.66 87.30
CA GLU A 52 -83.09 28.36 88.68
C GLU A 52 -83.62 29.39 89.68
N ARG A 53 -83.62 30.69 89.34
CA ARG A 53 -84.22 31.74 90.18
C ARG A 53 -85.74 31.56 90.29
N GLU A 54 -86.45 31.30 89.18
CA GLU A 54 -87.90 31.03 89.21
C GLU A 54 -88.24 29.77 90.05
N ARG A 55 -87.42 28.72 89.97
CA ARG A 55 -87.55 27.51 90.81
C ARG A 55 -87.42 27.84 92.30
N ASP A 56 -86.41 28.63 92.66
CA ASP A 56 -86.05 28.95 94.05
C ASP A 56 -87.02 29.98 94.66
N GLU A 57 -87.47 30.98 93.89
CA GLU A 57 -88.57 31.87 94.28
C GLU A 57 -89.87 31.07 94.48
N GLY A 58 -90.17 30.14 93.56
CA GLY A 58 -91.28 29.20 93.72
C GLY A 58 -91.13 28.28 94.95
N GLU A 59 -89.92 27.99 95.41
CA GLU A 59 -89.66 27.25 96.65
C GLU A 59 -89.93 28.10 97.89
N VAL A 60 -89.46 29.35 97.88
CA VAL A 60 -89.73 30.33 98.93
C VAL A 60 -91.24 30.55 99.09
N ASP A 61 -92.01 30.59 98.01
CA ASP A 61 -93.48 30.72 98.08
C ASP A 61 -94.19 29.42 98.49
N ARG A 62 -93.70 28.23 98.06
CA ARG A 62 -94.18 26.94 98.62
C ARG A 62 -93.98 26.88 100.14
N GLU A 63 -92.84 27.38 100.62
CA GLU A 63 -92.47 27.39 102.04
C GLU A 63 -93.21 28.51 102.82
N ARG A 64 -93.48 29.67 102.20
CA ARG A 64 -94.39 30.70 102.74
C ARG A 64 -95.82 30.13 102.91
N MET A 65 -96.31 29.37 101.93
CA MET A 65 -97.62 28.72 101.98
C MET A 65 -97.67 27.65 103.08
N ARG A 66 -96.63 26.82 103.21
CA ARG A 66 -96.49 25.83 104.30
C ARG A 66 -96.56 26.50 105.68
N ARG A 67 -95.79 27.55 105.91
CA ARG A 67 -95.84 28.34 107.16
C ARG A 67 -97.22 28.94 107.44
N CYS A 68 -97.98 29.33 106.42
CA CYS A 68 -99.37 29.78 106.59
C CYS A 68 -100.30 28.63 107.05
N ILE A 69 -100.19 27.45 106.42
CA ILE A 69 -100.96 26.25 106.80
C ILE A 69 -100.65 25.83 108.24
N ASP A 70 -99.38 25.85 108.65
CA ASP A 70 -99.00 25.46 110.00
C ASP A 70 -99.36 26.52 111.06
N GLN A 71 -99.42 27.81 110.71
CA GLN A 71 -100.06 28.84 111.56
C GLN A 71 -101.57 28.61 111.73
N LEU A 72 -102.28 28.18 110.67
CA LEU A 72 -103.71 27.87 110.77
C LEU A 72 -103.95 26.63 111.65
N ARG A 73 -103.09 25.59 111.53
CA ARG A 73 -103.10 24.42 112.42
C ARG A 73 -102.80 24.80 113.88
N ALA A 74 -101.81 25.66 114.11
CA ALA A 74 -101.50 26.15 115.46
C ALA A 74 -102.69 26.90 116.08
N LYS A 75 -103.37 27.77 115.31
CA LYS A 75 -104.61 28.44 115.77
C LYS A 75 -105.74 27.45 116.06
N LEU A 76 -105.90 26.41 115.25
CA LEU A 76 -106.90 25.36 115.47
C LEU A 76 -106.63 24.59 116.77
N ALA A 77 -105.37 24.20 117.02
CA ALA A 77 -104.96 23.54 118.26
C ALA A 77 -105.10 24.45 119.48
N GLN A 78 -104.80 25.75 119.34
CA GLN A 78 -104.93 26.73 120.42
C GLN A 78 -106.40 27.02 120.78
N ALA A 79 -107.32 26.96 119.81
CA ALA A 79 -108.76 27.03 120.03
C ALA A 79 -109.36 25.77 120.70
N GLN A 80 -108.67 24.63 120.64
CA GLN A 80 -109.08 23.38 121.30
C GLN A 80 -108.61 23.25 122.76
N ALA A 81 -107.88 24.24 123.28
CA ALA A 81 -107.29 24.22 124.63
C ALA A 81 -108.15 24.89 125.72
N SER A 82 -109.36 25.38 125.41
CA SER A 82 -110.24 26.06 126.35
C SER A 82 -111.73 25.76 126.10
N GLY A 83 -112.30 24.78 126.84
CA GLY A 83 -113.75 24.62 126.99
C GLY A 83 -114.33 25.56 128.06
N ALA A 84 -115.60 25.50 128.47
CA ALA A 84 -116.78 24.65 128.15
C ALA A 84 -118.04 25.42 128.65
N PRO A 85 -119.20 24.86 129.06
CA PRO A 85 -119.87 23.56 128.82
C PRO A 85 -121.39 23.72 128.44
N GLU A 86 -122.19 22.63 128.58
CA GLU A 86 -123.67 22.60 128.78
C GLU A 86 -124.60 23.07 127.62
N GLU A 87 -125.91 22.72 127.53
CA GLU A 87 -126.80 21.93 128.42
C GLU A 87 -127.75 20.97 127.61
N VAL A 88 -128.98 20.68 128.10
CA VAL A 88 -129.75 19.43 127.84
C VAL A 88 -131.22 19.64 127.38
N VAL A 89 -131.58 19.18 126.16
CA VAL A 89 -132.95 18.71 125.74
C VAL A 89 -134.05 19.83 125.74
N PRO A 90 -135.35 19.69 125.28
CA PRO A 90 -136.05 18.64 124.52
C PRO A 90 -136.72 19.02 123.15
N HIS A 91 -136.89 17.98 122.31
CA HIS A 91 -138.05 17.63 121.45
C HIS A 91 -138.55 18.50 120.26
N ARG A 92 -138.99 17.73 119.22
CA ARG A 92 -140.05 18.04 118.25
C ARG A 92 -139.69 18.92 117.03
N SER A 93 -138.57 18.61 116.38
CA SER A 93 -138.32 19.00 114.96
C SER A 93 -137.55 17.94 114.15
N GLU A 94 -137.39 16.73 114.68
CA GLU A 94 -136.48 15.71 114.14
C GLU A 94 -136.87 15.18 112.74
N ALA A 95 -138.15 15.21 112.37
CA ALA A 95 -138.62 14.72 111.06
C ALA A 95 -138.10 15.56 109.87
N GLN A 96 -138.03 16.89 110.03
CA GLN A 96 -137.57 17.78 108.96
C GLN A 96 -136.06 17.69 108.79
N HIS A 97 -135.32 17.80 109.90
CA HIS A 97 -133.86 17.66 109.92
C HIS A 97 -133.42 16.26 109.45
N SER A 98 -134.19 15.20 109.74
CA SER A 98 -133.99 13.87 109.17
C SER A 98 -134.07 13.91 107.64
N SER A 99 -135.14 14.48 107.06
CA SER A 99 -135.31 14.58 105.61
C SER A 99 -134.22 15.39 104.93
N ASP A 100 -133.74 16.47 105.55
CA ASP A 100 -132.66 17.29 105.00
C ASP A 100 -131.29 16.59 105.11
N TRP A 101 -131.06 15.81 106.17
CA TRP A 101 -129.85 15.00 106.32
C TRP A 101 -129.80 13.83 105.33
N TYR A 102 -130.95 13.19 105.04
CA TYR A 102 -131.05 12.19 103.97
C TYR A 102 -130.78 12.81 102.59
N ARG A 103 -131.34 14.00 102.30
CA ARG A 103 -131.06 14.74 101.06
C ARG A 103 -129.57 15.04 100.92
N GLU A 104 -128.92 15.53 101.98
CA GLU A 104 -127.48 15.81 101.98
C GLU A 104 -126.63 14.54 101.81
N LEU A 105 -127.09 13.39 102.34
CA LEU A 105 -126.45 12.08 102.11
C LEU A 105 -126.63 11.59 100.66
N GLU A 106 -127.79 11.81 100.06
CA GLU A 106 -128.10 11.40 98.69
C GLU A 106 -127.32 12.25 97.67
N GLU A 107 -127.21 13.57 97.91
CA GLU A 107 -126.31 14.47 97.17
C GLU A 107 -124.83 14.08 97.36
N LYS A 108 -124.40 13.70 98.57
CA LYS A 108 -123.05 13.17 98.81
C LYS A 108 -122.81 11.83 98.10
N LEU A 109 -123.81 10.96 98.01
CA LEU A 109 -123.72 9.66 97.34
C LEU A 109 -123.64 9.82 95.81
N ASP A 110 -124.45 10.69 95.22
CA ASP A 110 -124.37 11.08 93.81
C ASP A 110 -123.03 11.80 93.51
N TYR A 111 -122.55 12.69 94.39
CA TYR A 111 -121.22 13.29 94.27
C TYR A 111 -120.10 12.24 94.32
N LEU A 112 -120.16 11.27 95.25
CA LEU A 112 -119.20 10.18 95.35
C LEU A 112 -119.27 9.23 94.13
N GLN A 113 -120.45 8.99 93.58
CA GLN A 113 -120.66 8.18 92.38
C GLN A 113 -120.15 8.89 91.12
N LYS A 114 -120.39 10.20 90.97
CA LYS A 114 -119.81 11.06 89.93
C LYS A 114 -118.29 11.15 90.06
N SER A 115 -117.78 11.30 91.28
CA SER A 115 -116.35 11.27 91.60
C SER A 115 -115.72 9.91 91.26
N SER A 116 -116.42 8.79 91.51
CA SER A 116 -115.96 7.47 91.09
C SER A 116 -115.93 7.34 89.58
N ALA A 117 -117.03 7.63 88.89
CA ALA A 117 -117.06 7.60 87.43
C ALA A 117 -116.02 8.54 86.79
N GLN A 118 -115.66 9.65 87.45
CA GLN A 118 -114.55 10.52 87.05
C GLN A 118 -113.18 9.86 87.29
N ARG A 119 -112.95 9.25 88.47
CA ARG A 119 -111.75 8.47 88.77
C ARG A 119 -111.56 7.32 87.78
N ASP A 120 -112.60 6.54 87.52
CA ASP A 120 -112.60 5.40 86.60
C ASP A 120 -112.26 5.84 85.16
N ARG A 121 -112.79 7.00 84.71
CA ARG A 121 -112.41 7.63 83.43
C ARG A 121 -110.95 8.08 83.41
N THR A 122 -110.44 8.67 84.48
CA THR A 122 -109.01 9.07 84.56
C THR A 122 -108.09 7.86 84.63
N GLU A 123 -108.49 6.77 85.30
CA GLU A 123 -107.72 5.52 85.37
C GLU A 123 -107.70 4.80 84.02
N ALA A 124 -108.82 4.79 83.29
CA ALA A 124 -108.87 4.29 81.92
C ALA A 124 -107.96 5.11 80.97
N LEU A 125 -107.96 6.44 81.10
CA LEU A 125 -107.10 7.33 80.34
C LEU A 125 -105.61 7.13 80.67
N LEU A 126 -105.27 6.97 81.96
CA LEU A 126 -103.91 6.63 82.40
C LEU A 126 -103.47 5.28 81.83
N LYS A 127 -104.28 4.23 81.95
CA LYS A 127 -104.01 2.90 81.35
C LYS A 127 -103.90 2.91 79.82
N GLN A 128 -104.45 3.92 79.14
CA GLN A 128 -104.20 4.15 77.72
C GLN A 128 -102.85 4.86 77.52
N LYS A 129 -102.54 5.90 78.30
CA LYS A 129 -101.24 6.58 78.24
C LYS A 129 -100.07 5.67 78.60
N ASP A 130 -100.22 4.75 79.54
CA ASP A 130 -99.23 3.73 79.86
C ASP A 130 -98.93 2.82 78.66
N LYS A 131 -99.96 2.47 77.87
CA LYS A 131 -99.81 1.69 76.63
C LYS A 131 -99.17 2.51 75.53
N ASP A 132 -99.57 3.78 75.36
CA ASP A 132 -98.95 4.71 74.41
C ASP A 132 -97.45 4.85 74.72
N CYS A 133 -97.08 5.09 75.99
CA CYS A 133 -95.70 5.19 76.46
C CYS A 133 -94.92 3.87 76.28
N ALA A 134 -95.53 2.72 76.58
CA ALA A 134 -94.90 1.41 76.38
C ALA A 134 -94.69 1.06 74.90
N GLN A 135 -95.55 1.57 74.00
CA GLN A 135 -95.33 1.43 72.55
C GLN A 135 -94.23 2.37 72.07
N LEU A 136 -94.27 3.66 72.45
CA LEU A 136 -93.23 4.64 72.13
C LEU A 136 -91.84 4.21 72.62
N ALA A 137 -91.75 3.51 73.77
CA ALA A 137 -90.51 2.93 74.26
C ALA A 137 -89.96 1.85 73.29
N LYS A 138 -90.80 0.92 72.84
CA LYS A 138 -90.42 -0.11 71.85
C LYS A 138 -90.03 0.48 70.51
N ASP A 139 -90.78 1.49 70.05
CA ASP A 139 -90.50 2.18 68.79
C ASP A 139 -89.15 2.93 68.88
N ALA A 140 -88.86 3.56 70.01
CA ALA A 140 -87.56 4.18 70.28
C ALA A 140 -86.41 3.16 70.38
N GLU A 141 -86.65 1.95 70.89
CA GLU A 141 -85.67 0.85 70.90
C GLU A 141 -85.43 0.29 69.50
N ALA A 142 -86.49 0.09 68.70
CA ALA A 142 -86.39 -0.34 67.30
C ALA A 142 -85.63 0.69 66.44
N LEU A 143 -85.92 1.99 66.62
CA LEU A 143 -85.20 3.07 65.94
C LEU A 143 -83.73 3.15 66.37
N LYS A 144 -83.41 2.94 67.66
CA LYS A 144 -82.01 2.83 68.13
C LYS A 144 -81.29 1.64 67.49
N ALA A 145 -81.94 0.48 67.39
CA ALA A 145 -81.37 -0.70 66.75
C ALA A 145 -81.13 -0.46 65.26
N GLN A 146 -82.09 0.12 64.54
CA GLN A 146 -81.96 0.48 63.13
C GLN A 146 -80.83 1.49 62.89
N ALA A 147 -80.78 2.57 63.69
CA ALA A 147 -79.71 3.56 63.61
C ALA A 147 -78.32 2.96 63.91
N THR A 148 -78.25 1.97 64.80
CA THR A 148 -77.01 1.25 65.12
C THR A 148 -76.58 0.33 63.97
N SER A 149 -77.51 -0.36 63.29
CA SER A 149 -77.23 -1.16 62.09
C SER A 149 -76.67 -0.27 60.97
N LEU A 150 -77.39 0.80 60.63
CA LEU A 150 -77.00 1.74 59.57
C LEU A 150 -75.65 2.41 59.86
N LEU A 151 -75.33 2.69 61.13
CA LEU A 151 -74.02 3.19 61.54
C LEU A 151 -72.91 2.12 61.41
N GLY A 152 -73.23 0.85 61.62
CA GLY A 152 -72.32 -0.27 61.37
C GLY A 152 -72.04 -0.45 59.89
N GLU A 153 -73.09 -0.51 59.07
CA GLU A 153 -73.03 -0.60 57.61
C GLU A 153 -72.24 0.58 57.01
N LEU A 154 -72.50 1.82 57.45
CA LEU A 154 -71.77 3.01 57.00
C LEU A 154 -70.28 2.93 57.33
N LYS A 155 -69.91 2.44 58.52
CA LYS A 155 -68.49 2.22 58.89
C LYS A 155 -67.83 1.13 58.06
N GLU A 156 -68.54 0.04 57.73
CA GLU A 156 -68.03 -0.99 56.84
C GLU A 156 -67.80 -0.44 55.42
N ARG A 157 -68.79 0.29 54.87
CA ARG A 157 -68.65 0.93 53.55
C ARG A 157 -67.53 1.96 53.52
N GLN A 158 -67.33 2.74 54.58
CA GLN A 158 -66.17 3.63 54.70
C GLN A 158 -64.85 2.83 54.70
N SER A 159 -64.72 1.78 55.50
CA SER A 159 -63.49 0.96 55.52
C SER A 159 -63.20 0.29 54.17
N CYS A 160 -64.23 -0.09 53.40
CA CYS A 160 -64.07 -0.59 52.04
C CYS A 160 -63.68 0.50 51.04
N LEU A 161 -64.21 1.73 51.18
CA LEU A 161 -63.78 2.89 50.40
C LEU A 161 -62.32 3.25 50.68
N ASP A 162 -61.91 3.30 51.95
CA ASP A 162 -60.54 3.61 52.37
C ASP A 162 -59.51 2.63 51.77
N LYS A 163 -59.85 1.33 51.75
CA LYS A 163 -59.04 0.27 51.11
C LYS A 163 -58.94 0.48 49.60
N SER A 164 -60.08 0.71 48.93
CA SER A 164 -60.12 0.95 47.49
C SER A 164 -59.34 2.21 47.09
N GLU A 165 -59.40 3.26 47.90
CA GLU A 165 -58.58 4.46 47.71
C GLU A 165 -57.09 4.20 47.86
N LEU A 166 -56.68 3.38 48.83
CA LEU A 166 -55.28 3.00 49.02
C LEU A 166 -54.75 2.15 47.85
N GLU A 167 -55.56 1.19 47.39
CA GLU A 167 -55.26 0.38 46.20
C GLU A 167 -55.15 1.25 44.94
N ARG A 168 -56.09 2.19 44.74
CA ARG A 168 -56.04 3.18 43.64
C ARG A 168 -54.74 4.00 43.69
N LYS A 169 -54.37 4.56 44.85
CA LYS A 169 -53.13 5.34 45.03
C LYS A 169 -51.90 4.50 44.69
N MET A 170 -51.80 3.26 45.18
CA MET A 170 -50.72 2.33 44.84
C MET A 170 -50.67 1.99 43.33
N LEU A 171 -51.82 1.88 42.66
CA LEU A 171 -51.88 1.63 41.21
C LEU A 171 -51.48 2.86 40.38
N GLU A 172 -51.87 4.07 40.82
CA GLU A 172 -51.45 5.34 40.21
C GLU A 172 -49.94 5.59 40.35
N GLU A 173 -49.36 5.29 41.51
CA GLU A 173 -47.90 5.35 41.72
C GLU A 173 -47.15 4.34 40.83
N LYS A 174 -47.63 3.09 40.74
CA LYS A 174 -47.09 2.06 39.85
C LYS A 174 -47.20 2.49 38.37
N LEU A 175 -48.33 3.05 37.96
CA LEU A 175 -48.54 3.57 36.61
C LEU A 175 -47.58 4.73 36.31
N CYS A 176 -47.45 5.69 37.23
CA CYS A 176 -46.51 6.82 37.10
C CYS A 176 -45.06 6.33 36.96
N SER A 177 -44.66 5.33 37.75
CA SER A 177 -43.35 4.69 37.66
C SER A 177 -43.12 3.99 36.32
N LYS A 178 -44.11 3.22 35.84
CA LYS A 178 -44.04 2.53 34.54
C LYS A 178 -44.01 3.50 33.36
N VAL A 179 -44.79 4.59 33.39
CA VAL A 179 -44.77 5.64 32.37
C VAL A 179 -43.39 6.33 32.34
N LYS A 180 -42.82 6.68 33.49
CA LYS A 180 -41.46 7.27 33.56
C LYS A 180 -40.39 6.32 33.01
N ALA A 181 -40.47 5.02 33.32
CA ALA A 181 -39.54 4.01 32.81
C ALA A 181 -39.70 3.79 31.29
N LEU A 182 -40.93 3.74 30.78
CA LEU A 182 -41.22 3.63 29.35
C LEU A 182 -40.68 4.85 28.58
N GLN A 183 -40.96 6.07 29.03
CA GLN A 183 -40.40 7.27 28.42
C GLN A 183 -38.86 7.36 28.49
N ALA A 184 -38.22 6.70 29.46
CA ALA A 184 -36.76 6.59 29.49
C ALA A 184 -36.25 5.63 28.40
N ALA A 185 -36.88 4.46 28.26
CA ALA A 185 -36.56 3.48 27.23
C ALA A 185 -36.83 4.00 25.80
N GLU A 186 -37.90 4.78 25.59
CA GLU A 186 -38.20 5.43 24.31
C GLU A 186 -37.09 6.42 23.90
N ARG A 187 -36.62 7.26 24.84
CA ARG A 187 -35.52 8.22 24.59
C ARG A 187 -34.21 7.51 24.30
N GLU A 188 -33.91 6.42 25.00
CA GLU A 188 -32.72 5.61 24.75
C GLU A 188 -32.79 4.88 23.39
N GLN A 189 -33.95 4.30 23.03
CA GLN A 189 -34.13 3.70 21.70
C GLN A 189 -33.96 4.74 20.58
N GLU A 190 -34.50 5.94 20.75
CA GLU A 190 -34.37 7.04 19.78
C GLU A 190 -32.93 7.57 19.70
N GLN A 191 -32.18 7.57 20.80
CA GLN A 191 -30.75 7.85 20.81
C GLN A 191 -29.95 6.78 20.05
N GLN A 192 -30.25 5.49 20.29
CA GLN A 192 -29.63 4.37 19.58
C GLN A 192 -29.94 4.40 18.08
N ARG A 193 -31.18 4.69 17.67
CA ARG A 193 -31.56 4.90 16.26
C ARG A 193 -30.70 5.99 15.60
N LYS A 194 -30.48 7.11 16.27
CA LYS A 194 -29.61 8.20 15.77
C LYS A 194 -28.15 7.78 15.67
N GLN A 195 -27.62 7.05 16.66
CA GLN A 195 -26.27 6.49 16.59
C GLN A 195 -26.10 5.49 15.44
N HIS A 196 -27.07 4.60 15.23
CA HIS A 196 -27.09 3.66 14.11
C HIS A 196 -27.18 4.36 12.76
N HIS A 197 -27.98 5.42 12.63
CA HIS A 197 -28.06 6.21 11.39
C HIS A 197 -26.70 6.87 11.06
N VAL A 198 -26.06 7.53 12.02
CA VAL A 198 -24.72 8.13 11.83
C VAL A 198 -23.66 7.06 11.53
N ALA A 199 -23.75 5.87 12.13
CA ALA A 199 -22.87 4.76 11.82
C ALA A 199 -23.09 4.21 10.39
N MET A 200 -24.34 4.11 9.95
CA MET A 200 -24.71 3.72 8.58
C MET A 200 -24.19 4.73 7.57
N ASP A 201 -24.40 6.03 7.79
CA ASP A 201 -23.95 7.09 6.88
C ASP A 201 -22.43 7.11 6.75
N LYS A 202 -21.71 6.89 7.87
CA LYS A 202 -20.24 6.72 7.86
C LYS A 202 -19.81 5.51 7.03
N LEU A 203 -20.49 4.36 7.16
CA LEU A 203 -20.22 3.15 6.38
C LEU A 203 -20.52 3.35 4.88
N LEU A 204 -21.60 4.06 4.54
CA LEU A 204 -21.93 4.43 3.16
C LEU A 204 -20.86 5.33 2.53
N LEU A 205 -20.40 6.37 3.25
CA LEU A 205 -19.31 7.24 2.79
C LEU A 205 -17.98 6.48 2.64
N GLN A 206 -17.66 5.56 3.55
CA GLN A 206 -16.48 4.70 3.43
C GLN A 206 -16.58 3.77 2.21
N THR A 207 -17.76 3.20 1.95
CA THR A 207 -18.00 2.34 0.78
C THR A 207 -17.84 3.13 -0.53
N GLN A 208 -18.48 4.29 -0.65
CA GLN A 208 -18.35 5.17 -1.82
C GLN A 208 -16.90 5.62 -2.07
N SER A 209 -16.14 5.91 -1.00
CA SER A 209 -14.72 6.24 -1.11
C SER A 209 -13.87 5.08 -1.62
N LEU A 210 -14.13 3.85 -1.17
CA LEU A 210 -13.44 2.65 -1.62
C LEU A 210 -13.84 2.25 -3.05
N GLU A 211 -15.12 2.40 -3.42
CA GLU A 211 -15.61 2.18 -4.79
C GLU A 211 -14.98 3.16 -5.80
N GLN A 212 -14.86 4.44 -5.43
CA GLN A 212 -14.20 5.44 -6.27
C GLN A 212 -12.69 5.18 -6.39
N ALA A 213 -12.02 4.75 -5.31
CA ALA A 213 -10.61 4.33 -5.38
C ALA A 213 -10.41 3.08 -6.26
N LEU A 214 -11.27 2.07 -6.11
CA LEU A 214 -11.27 0.87 -6.97
C LEU A 214 -11.51 1.22 -8.44
N LYS A 215 -12.34 2.22 -8.73
CA LYS A 215 -12.58 2.75 -10.07
C LYS A 215 -11.36 3.45 -10.67
N THR A 216 -10.60 4.22 -9.87
CA THR A 216 -9.33 4.82 -10.34
C THR A 216 -8.25 3.78 -10.55
N GLU A 217 -8.09 2.80 -9.65
CA GLU A 217 -7.13 1.69 -9.80
C GLU A 217 -7.40 0.88 -11.07
N ARG A 218 -8.67 0.54 -11.32
CA ARG A 218 -9.09 -0.14 -12.57
C ARG A 218 -8.68 0.65 -13.82
N HIS A 219 -8.75 1.98 -13.79
CA HIS A 219 -8.31 2.81 -14.91
C HIS A 219 -6.79 2.81 -15.06
N VAL A 220 -6.03 2.96 -13.97
CA VAL A 220 -4.56 2.86 -13.99
C VAL A 220 -4.10 1.53 -14.58
N VAL A 221 -4.68 0.41 -14.13
CA VAL A 221 -4.39 -0.94 -14.67
C VAL A 221 -4.70 -1.02 -16.17
N THR A 222 -5.75 -0.36 -16.67
CA THR A 222 -6.01 -0.33 -18.12
C THR A 222 -5.00 0.48 -18.92
N GLU A 223 -4.43 1.57 -18.37
CA GLU A 223 -3.39 2.34 -19.05
C GLU A 223 -2.02 1.64 -18.99
N GLU A 224 -1.63 1.06 -17.84
CA GLU A 224 -0.40 0.26 -17.74
C GLU A 224 -0.44 -0.97 -18.66
N LYS A 225 -1.61 -1.60 -18.83
CA LYS A 225 -1.77 -2.67 -19.83
C LYS A 225 -1.52 -2.19 -21.26
N LYS A 226 -1.97 -0.98 -21.63
CA LYS A 226 -1.68 -0.41 -22.97
C LYS A 226 -0.19 -0.13 -23.13
N LYS A 227 0.46 0.48 -22.14
CA LYS A 227 1.91 0.74 -22.13
C LYS A 227 2.71 -0.55 -22.27
N LEU A 228 2.32 -1.61 -21.56
CA LEU A 228 2.96 -2.92 -21.69
C LEU A 228 2.84 -3.49 -23.11
N THR A 229 1.65 -3.45 -23.73
CA THR A 229 1.47 -3.88 -25.12
C THR A 229 2.29 -3.03 -26.11
N GLN A 230 2.38 -1.71 -25.89
CA GLN A 230 3.22 -0.81 -26.69
C GLN A 230 4.71 -1.16 -26.56
N LEU A 231 5.19 -1.42 -25.34
CA LEU A 231 6.58 -1.82 -25.09
C LEU A 231 6.91 -3.20 -25.68
N GLN A 232 5.99 -4.16 -25.58
CA GLN A 232 6.11 -5.48 -26.23
C GLN A 232 6.18 -5.35 -27.76
N HIS A 233 5.36 -4.47 -28.35
CA HIS A 233 5.42 -4.20 -29.79
C HIS A 233 6.75 -3.52 -30.19
N ALA A 234 7.20 -2.51 -29.45
CA ALA A 234 8.47 -1.83 -29.70
C ALA A 234 9.67 -2.79 -29.60
N TYR A 235 9.69 -3.66 -28.58
CA TYR A 235 10.70 -4.71 -28.44
C TYR A 235 10.68 -5.70 -29.62
N THR A 236 9.50 -6.12 -30.06
CA THR A 236 9.33 -7.03 -31.21
C THR A 236 9.84 -6.39 -32.51
N CYS A 237 9.59 -5.09 -32.73
CA CYS A 237 10.15 -4.36 -33.86
C CYS A 237 11.69 -4.27 -33.77
N LEU A 238 12.24 -3.83 -32.63
CA LEU A 238 13.70 -3.75 -32.43
C LEU A 238 14.40 -5.11 -32.64
N PHE A 239 13.80 -6.21 -32.17
CA PHE A 239 14.32 -7.55 -32.38
C PHE A 239 14.34 -7.96 -33.86
N ARG A 240 13.24 -7.73 -34.59
CA ARG A 240 13.15 -7.97 -36.05
C ARG A 240 14.15 -7.10 -36.81
N ASP A 241 14.28 -5.84 -36.44
CA ASP A 241 15.13 -4.89 -37.15
C ASP A 241 16.63 -5.21 -36.89
N TYR A 242 16.98 -5.72 -35.70
CA TYR A 242 18.31 -6.27 -35.39
C TYR A 242 18.61 -7.57 -36.15
N ASP A 243 17.70 -8.54 -36.15
CA ASP A 243 17.82 -9.79 -36.92
C ASP A 243 17.93 -9.51 -38.44
N SER A 244 17.20 -8.51 -38.95
CA SER A 244 17.29 -8.06 -40.34
C SER A 244 18.68 -7.47 -40.66
N LYS A 245 19.22 -6.62 -39.78
CA LYS A 245 20.59 -6.09 -39.91
C LYS A 245 21.63 -7.20 -39.92
N LEU A 246 21.56 -8.12 -38.96
CA LEU A 246 22.53 -9.19 -38.80
C LEU A 246 22.56 -10.10 -40.05
N LYS A 247 21.40 -10.32 -40.68
CA LYS A 247 21.29 -11.01 -41.98
C LYS A 247 21.85 -10.19 -43.16
N SER A 248 21.59 -8.88 -43.23
CA SER A 248 22.13 -8.05 -44.31
C SER A 248 23.64 -7.80 -44.22
N GLU A 249 24.16 -7.57 -43.01
CA GLU A 249 25.58 -7.33 -42.76
C GLU A 249 26.38 -8.63 -42.92
N GLY A 250 25.84 -9.77 -42.46
CA GLY A 250 26.42 -11.09 -42.75
C GLY A 250 26.44 -11.42 -44.25
N GLY A 251 25.38 -11.07 -44.98
CA GLY A 251 25.32 -11.23 -46.44
C GLY A 251 26.38 -10.42 -47.19
N ASP A 252 26.47 -9.11 -46.93
CA ASP A 252 27.47 -8.21 -47.54
C ASP A 252 28.90 -8.69 -47.26
N LEU A 253 29.20 -9.06 -46.01
CA LEU A 253 30.53 -9.54 -45.63
C LEU A 253 30.90 -10.85 -46.31
N CYS A 254 29.96 -11.81 -46.45
CA CYS A 254 30.20 -13.04 -47.20
C CYS A 254 30.46 -12.76 -48.70
N SER A 255 29.60 -11.98 -49.36
CA SER A 255 29.80 -11.67 -50.79
C SER A 255 31.10 -10.90 -51.05
N ARG A 256 31.50 -9.99 -50.15
CA ARG A 256 32.78 -9.27 -50.25
C ARG A 256 33.99 -10.16 -49.95
N LEU A 257 33.86 -11.18 -49.11
CA LEU A 257 34.88 -12.21 -48.92
C LEU A 257 35.04 -13.05 -50.18
N GLU A 258 33.94 -13.55 -50.76
CA GLU A 258 33.94 -14.30 -52.03
C GLU A 258 34.52 -13.49 -53.20
N GLU A 259 34.32 -12.17 -53.23
CA GLU A 259 34.95 -11.28 -54.21
C GLU A 259 36.45 -11.10 -53.96
N ALA A 260 36.87 -10.95 -52.70
CA ALA A 260 38.28 -10.86 -52.34
C ALA A 260 39.05 -12.16 -52.65
N GLU A 261 38.45 -13.32 -52.37
CA GLU A 261 39.00 -14.64 -52.68
C GLU A 261 39.13 -14.86 -54.19
N ARG A 262 38.09 -14.52 -54.98
CA ARG A 262 38.19 -14.54 -56.45
C ARG A 262 39.26 -13.58 -56.99
N ALA A 263 39.39 -12.39 -56.41
CA ALA A 263 40.43 -11.44 -56.79
C ALA A 263 41.84 -11.90 -56.40
N LEU A 264 41.99 -12.67 -55.31
CA LEU A 264 43.26 -13.30 -54.92
C LEU A 264 43.62 -14.45 -55.87
N ALA A 265 42.66 -15.31 -56.24
CA ALA A 265 42.87 -16.38 -57.22
C ALA A 265 43.33 -15.81 -58.59
N LEU A 266 42.65 -14.78 -59.11
CA LEU A 266 43.05 -14.12 -60.36
C LEU A 266 44.42 -13.44 -60.29
N LYS A 267 44.84 -12.96 -59.10
CA LYS A 267 46.20 -12.46 -58.88
C LYS A 267 47.23 -13.58 -58.82
N GLN A 268 46.88 -14.73 -58.25
CA GLN A 268 47.75 -15.90 -58.21
C GLN A 268 47.98 -16.46 -59.62
N ASP A 269 46.92 -16.62 -60.43
CA ASP A 269 47.00 -16.99 -61.84
C ASP A 269 47.91 -16.04 -62.65
N LEU A 270 47.87 -14.73 -62.36
CA LEU A 270 48.73 -13.74 -63.00
C LEU A 270 50.19 -13.84 -62.53
N ILE A 271 50.41 -14.05 -61.23
CA ILE A 271 51.74 -14.27 -60.66
C ILE A 271 52.39 -15.52 -61.28
N ASP A 272 51.66 -16.61 -61.44
CA ASP A 272 52.21 -17.85 -61.96
C ASP A 272 52.47 -17.79 -63.47
N LYS A 273 51.66 -17.08 -64.25
CA LYS A 273 51.98 -16.72 -65.65
C LYS A 273 53.24 -15.84 -65.74
N LEU A 274 53.38 -14.84 -64.87
CA LEU A 274 54.58 -13.99 -64.85
C LEU A 274 55.84 -14.78 -64.45
N LYS A 275 55.74 -15.81 -63.61
CA LYS A 275 56.84 -16.75 -63.35
C LYS A 275 57.19 -17.58 -64.59
N GLU A 276 56.19 -18.13 -65.28
CA GLU A 276 56.38 -18.90 -66.52
C GLU A 276 57.07 -18.03 -67.61
N GLU A 277 56.60 -16.80 -67.81
CA GLU A 277 57.24 -15.83 -68.71
C GLU A 277 58.69 -15.51 -68.30
N VAL A 278 58.99 -15.39 -67.00
CA VAL A 278 60.35 -15.14 -66.48
C VAL A 278 61.28 -16.33 -66.71
N GLU A 279 60.84 -17.58 -66.50
CA GLU A 279 61.69 -18.75 -66.81
C GLU A 279 61.89 -18.92 -68.33
N GLN A 280 60.86 -18.66 -69.15
CA GLN A 280 60.99 -18.67 -70.61
C GLN A 280 61.95 -17.57 -71.12
N GLN A 281 61.97 -16.40 -70.46
CA GLN A 281 62.95 -15.34 -70.73
C GLN A 281 64.37 -15.70 -70.27
N LYS A 282 64.53 -16.36 -69.11
CA LYS A 282 65.83 -16.86 -68.63
C LYS A 282 66.44 -17.89 -69.59
N GLY A 283 65.69 -18.90 -70.02
CA GLY A 283 66.17 -19.88 -71.00
C GLY A 283 66.54 -19.24 -72.35
N SER A 284 65.87 -18.14 -72.71
CA SER A 284 66.26 -17.32 -73.88
C SER A 284 67.57 -16.55 -73.62
N LEU A 285 67.75 -15.99 -72.42
CA LEU A 285 68.93 -15.24 -72.00
C LEU A 285 70.20 -16.11 -71.90
N GLU A 286 70.07 -17.39 -71.55
CA GLU A 286 71.16 -18.38 -71.55
C GLU A 286 71.83 -18.57 -72.93
N THR A 287 71.16 -18.18 -74.01
CA THR A 287 71.76 -18.17 -75.37
C THR A 287 72.77 -17.04 -75.57
N VAL A 288 72.67 -15.93 -74.81
CA VAL A 288 73.50 -14.73 -75.01
C VAL A 288 74.99 -14.99 -74.70
N PRO A 289 75.38 -15.67 -73.61
CA PRO A 289 76.78 -16.09 -73.41
C PRO A 289 77.32 -16.97 -74.55
N VAL A 290 76.51 -17.87 -75.10
CA VAL A 290 76.92 -18.76 -76.20
C VAL A 290 77.17 -17.97 -77.49
N LEU A 291 76.26 -17.05 -77.84
CA LEU A 291 76.41 -16.18 -79.00
C LEU A 291 77.57 -15.18 -78.82
N THR A 292 77.83 -14.72 -77.60
CA THR A 292 78.98 -13.86 -77.27
C THR A 292 80.28 -14.63 -77.49
N ALA A 293 80.41 -15.83 -76.93
CA ALA A 293 81.58 -16.69 -77.13
C ALA A 293 81.79 -17.05 -78.61
N GLN A 294 80.72 -17.31 -79.37
CA GLN A 294 80.80 -17.55 -80.81
C GLN A 294 81.35 -16.32 -81.57
N ALA A 295 80.90 -15.11 -81.23
CA ALA A 295 81.40 -13.87 -81.82
C ALA A 295 82.87 -13.61 -81.46
N GLU A 296 83.30 -13.95 -80.24
CA GLU A 296 84.71 -13.86 -79.81
C GLU A 296 85.60 -14.86 -80.54
N ILE A 297 85.14 -16.10 -80.76
CA ILE A 297 85.84 -17.11 -81.56
C ILE A 297 86.01 -16.64 -83.00
N TYR A 298 84.94 -16.21 -83.68
CA TYR A 298 85.05 -15.70 -85.06
C TYR A 298 85.97 -14.47 -85.18
N LYS A 299 85.99 -13.61 -84.15
CA LYS A 299 86.92 -12.47 -84.08
C LYS A 299 88.37 -12.94 -83.92
N ALA A 300 88.64 -13.97 -83.13
CA ALA A 300 89.97 -14.56 -82.98
C ALA A 300 90.43 -15.25 -84.27
N ASP A 301 89.57 -16.06 -84.90
CA ASP A 301 89.84 -16.74 -86.18
C ASP A 301 90.14 -15.72 -87.29
N PHE A 302 89.36 -14.65 -87.39
CA PHE A 302 89.59 -13.57 -88.36
C PHE A 302 90.93 -12.87 -88.14
N LEU A 303 91.32 -12.61 -86.88
CA LEU A 303 92.62 -12.02 -86.58
C LEU A 303 93.79 -12.97 -86.88
N ALA A 304 93.63 -14.27 -86.63
CA ALA A 304 94.63 -15.29 -86.94
C ALA A 304 94.82 -15.48 -88.45
N GLU A 305 93.72 -15.54 -89.23
CA GLU A 305 93.78 -15.57 -90.70
C GLU A 305 94.40 -14.29 -91.25
N ARG A 306 94.06 -13.10 -90.70
CA ARG A 306 94.69 -11.83 -91.10
C ARG A 306 96.20 -11.83 -90.83
N GLU A 307 96.63 -12.27 -89.65
CA GLU A 307 98.06 -12.37 -89.30
C GLU A 307 98.79 -13.38 -90.20
N ALA A 308 98.16 -14.51 -90.54
CA ALA A 308 98.69 -15.47 -91.50
C ALA A 308 98.79 -14.87 -92.92
N ARG A 309 97.80 -14.07 -93.33
CA ARG A 309 97.77 -13.34 -94.61
C ARG A 309 98.87 -12.28 -94.69
N GLU A 310 99.07 -11.52 -93.62
CA GLU A 310 100.13 -10.52 -93.45
C GLU A 310 101.52 -11.19 -93.53
N LYS A 311 101.74 -12.27 -92.77
CA LYS A 311 102.99 -13.09 -92.83
C LYS A 311 103.25 -13.69 -94.21
N LEU A 312 102.20 -14.08 -94.96
CA LEU A 312 102.32 -14.59 -96.32
C LEU A 312 102.67 -13.48 -97.32
N ASN A 313 102.09 -12.29 -97.17
CA ASN A 313 102.44 -11.14 -98.00
C ASN A 313 103.87 -10.65 -97.72
N GLN A 314 104.30 -10.61 -96.45
CA GLN A 314 105.69 -10.31 -96.07
C GLN A 314 106.69 -11.25 -96.79
N LYS A 315 106.42 -12.55 -96.78
CA LYS A 315 107.24 -13.56 -97.49
C LYS A 315 107.20 -13.40 -99.01
N LYS A 316 106.06 -12.98 -99.57
CA LYS A 316 105.93 -12.67 -101.00
C LYS A 316 106.79 -11.47 -101.39
N GLU A 317 106.79 -10.41 -100.57
CA GLU A 317 107.62 -9.21 -100.78
C GLU A 317 109.10 -9.55 -100.66
N GLU A 318 109.51 -10.27 -99.61
CA GLU A 318 110.87 -10.80 -99.49
C GLU A 318 111.34 -11.61 -100.71
N LEU A 319 110.46 -12.46 -101.28
CA LEU A 319 110.78 -13.27 -102.46
C LEU A 319 110.80 -12.43 -103.75
N GLN A 320 109.95 -11.41 -103.84
CA GLN A 320 109.96 -10.45 -104.94
C GLN A 320 111.26 -9.63 -104.93
N ASP A 321 111.73 -9.20 -103.76
CA ASP A 321 113.00 -8.48 -103.63
C ASP A 321 114.20 -9.37 -103.95
N LYS A 322 114.20 -10.63 -103.49
CA LYS A 322 115.23 -11.62 -103.88
C LYS A 322 115.22 -11.88 -105.40
N LEU A 323 114.05 -11.85 -106.05
CA LEU A 323 113.93 -11.94 -107.50
C LEU A 323 114.44 -10.67 -108.21
N ASN A 324 114.15 -9.48 -107.65
CA ASN A 324 114.65 -8.20 -108.16
C ASN A 324 116.18 -8.10 -108.02
N GLU A 325 116.76 -8.57 -106.92
CA GLU A 325 118.21 -8.67 -106.72
C GLU A 325 118.83 -9.68 -107.71
N ALA A 326 118.21 -10.84 -107.90
CA ALA A 326 118.67 -11.82 -108.90
C ALA A 326 118.63 -11.24 -110.33
N MET A 327 117.55 -10.53 -110.69
CA MET A 327 117.42 -9.87 -111.99
C MET A 327 118.45 -8.78 -112.21
N THR A 328 118.67 -7.88 -111.24
CA THR A 328 119.70 -6.83 -111.34
C THR A 328 121.12 -7.41 -111.33
N LYS A 329 121.36 -8.53 -110.65
CA LYS A 329 122.60 -9.29 -110.71
C LYS A 329 122.81 -9.96 -112.07
N ILE A 330 121.76 -10.46 -112.71
CA ILE A 330 121.79 -10.94 -114.10
C ILE A 330 122.06 -9.78 -115.07
N GLU A 331 121.41 -8.63 -114.91
CA GLU A 331 121.62 -7.44 -115.75
C GLU A 331 123.07 -6.95 -115.68
N ARG A 332 123.62 -6.86 -114.45
CA ARG A 332 125.02 -6.54 -114.21
C ARG A 332 125.96 -7.60 -114.79
N LEU A 333 125.68 -8.90 -114.63
CA LEU A 333 126.50 -9.96 -115.23
C LEU A 333 126.45 -9.93 -116.77
N LYS A 334 125.35 -9.50 -117.40
CA LYS A 334 125.31 -9.22 -118.85
C LYS A 334 126.19 -8.04 -119.22
N GLN A 335 126.18 -6.94 -118.45
CA GLN A 335 127.07 -5.79 -118.66
C GLN A 335 128.55 -6.15 -118.45
N GLU A 336 128.86 -6.96 -117.43
CA GLU A 336 130.19 -7.53 -117.22
C GLU A 336 130.59 -8.41 -118.43
N ALA A 337 129.69 -9.25 -118.94
CA ALA A 337 129.94 -10.09 -120.12
C ALA A 337 130.15 -9.28 -121.42
N THR A 338 129.36 -8.24 -121.69
CA THR A 338 129.59 -7.37 -122.87
C THR A 338 130.87 -6.54 -122.72
N SER A 339 131.24 -6.13 -121.50
CA SER A 339 132.53 -5.47 -121.25
C SER A 339 133.71 -6.41 -121.53
N ARG A 340 133.63 -7.69 -121.12
CA ARG A 340 134.64 -8.72 -121.44
C ARG A 340 134.74 -8.98 -122.95
N ALA A 341 133.60 -9.12 -123.63
CA ALA A 341 133.58 -9.30 -125.08
C ALA A 341 134.23 -8.13 -125.85
N CYS A 342 134.13 -6.90 -125.32
CA CYS A 342 134.83 -5.74 -125.86
C CYS A 342 136.35 -5.80 -125.64
N ILE A 343 136.79 -6.21 -124.43
CA ILE A 343 138.22 -6.38 -124.08
C ILE A 343 138.87 -7.48 -124.95
N ASP A 344 138.20 -8.63 -125.12
CA ASP A 344 138.69 -9.74 -125.96
C ASP A 344 138.84 -9.33 -127.43
N GLN A 345 138.06 -8.35 -127.91
CA GLN A 345 138.15 -7.83 -129.27
C GLN A 345 139.39 -6.96 -129.50
N MET A 346 139.92 -6.29 -128.47
CA MET A 346 141.12 -5.45 -128.58
C MET A 346 142.43 -6.25 -128.65
N GLN A 347 142.49 -7.45 -128.06
CA GLN A 347 143.76 -8.17 -127.86
C GLN A 347 144.28 -8.93 -129.11
N ARG A 348 143.48 -9.08 -130.17
CA ARG A 348 143.79 -9.96 -131.32
C ARG A 348 144.46 -9.27 -132.53
N ARG A 349 145.51 -8.47 -132.33
CA ARG A 349 146.18 -7.78 -133.47
C ARG A 349 147.72 -7.76 -133.51
N HIS A 350 148.46 -8.17 -132.48
CA HIS A 350 149.94 -8.14 -132.53
C HIS A 350 150.63 -9.33 -131.83
N LEU A 351 151.56 -9.93 -132.58
CA LEU A 351 152.72 -10.79 -132.22
C LEU A 351 152.67 -12.28 -132.63
N GLU A 352 153.73 -12.68 -133.35
CA GLU A 352 154.27 -14.04 -133.45
C GLU A 352 155.79 -14.00 -133.07
N ASP A 353 156.42 -15.17 -132.97
CA ASP A 353 157.87 -15.46 -132.88
C ASP A 353 158.72 -14.91 -131.71
N PHE A 354 158.99 -15.76 -130.70
CA PHE A 354 160.26 -16.51 -130.56
C PHE A 354 160.27 -17.45 -129.30
N PRO A 355 160.98 -18.61 -129.24
CA PRO A 355 160.77 -19.62 -128.19
C PRO A 355 161.97 -19.99 -127.26
N ALA A 356 161.73 -20.11 -125.94
CA ALA A 356 162.58 -20.74 -124.89
C ALA A 356 161.83 -20.83 -123.52
N ARG A 357 162.23 -21.55 -122.45
CA ARG A 357 162.84 -22.91 -122.24
C ARG A 357 162.73 -23.29 -120.72
N PRO A 358 162.46 -24.56 -120.30
CA PRO A 358 162.14 -24.92 -118.90
C PRO A 358 163.35 -25.40 -118.04
N PRO A 359 163.28 -25.42 -116.67
CA PRO A 359 162.93 -26.66 -115.92
C PRO A 359 162.34 -26.58 -114.46
N HIS A 360 161.71 -27.69 -114.02
CA HIS A 360 161.66 -28.34 -112.66
C HIS A 360 160.95 -27.81 -111.36
N ILE A 361 159.86 -28.53 -110.96
CA ILE A 361 159.43 -29.19 -109.66
C ILE A 361 160.33 -29.01 -108.39
N PRO A 362 159.87 -28.95 -107.08
CA PRO A 362 158.91 -29.87 -106.38
C PRO A 362 157.99 -29.26 -105.20
N PRO A 363 157.62 -29.88 -104.03
CA PRO A 363 156.20 -30.06 -103.56
C PRO A 363 155.88 -29.68 -102.04
N PRO A 364 155.15 -30.45 -101.16
CA PRO A 364 153.68 -30.69 -100.94
C PRO A 364 153.11 -30.41 -99.48
N GLN A 365 151.90 -30.97 -99.14
CA GLN A 365 151.23 -31.16 -97.79
C GLN A 365 150.42 -29.95 -97.22
N GLY A 366 149.42 -30.04 -96.30
CA GLY A 366 148.69 -31.12 -95.56
C GLY A 366 147.91 -30.53 -94.32
N VAL A 367 147.04 -31.15 -93.48
CA VAL A 367 146.29 -32.46 -93.37
C VAL A 367 145.11 -32.35 -92.33
N PHE A 368 143.89 -32.90 -92.59
CA PHE A 368 142.75 -33.21 -91.63
C PHE A 368 142.10 -31.99 -90.87
N SER A 369 141.03 -32.00 -90.01
CA SER A 369 140.00 -32.95 -89.44
C SER A 369 138.76 -32.11 -88.94
N GLY A 370 137.63 -32.55 -88.34
CA GLY A 370 137.00 -33.86 -88.04
C GLY A 370 136.00 -33.87 -86.82
N ALA A 371 134.82 -34.53 -86.91
CA ALA A 371 133.82 -34.90 -85.84
C ALA A 371 132.99 -33.79 -85.11
N ALA A 372 131.82 -34.01 -84.42
CA ALA A 372 130.69 -34.99 -84.49
C ALA A 372 129.52 -34.64 -83.50
N PHE A 373 128.44 -35.47 -83.46
CA PHE A 373 127.37 -35.68 -82.44
C PHE A 373 125.93 -35.11 -82.59
N ASN A 374 124.98 -35.76 -81.88
CA ASN A 374 123.50 -35.77 -82.06
C ASN A 374 122.75 -35.34 -80.78
N THR A 375 121.46 -34.92 -80.86
CA THR A 375 120.31 -35.54 -80.12
C THR A 375 118.92 -34.94 -80.51
N VAL A 376 117.84 -35.55 -80.00
CA VAL A 376 116.41 -35.58 -80.44
C VAL A 376 115.56 -36.05 -79.20
N PRO A 377 114.20 -36.03 -79.07
CA PRO A 377 113.05 -35.13 -79.42
C PRO A 377 112.33 -34.66 -78.09
N PRO A 378 110.97 -34.72 -77.81
CA PRO A 378 109.70 -34.63 -78.59
C PRO A 378 108.60 -33.68 -78.00
N ALA A 379 107.39 -33.69 -78.60
CA ALA A 379 106.11 -33.27 -77.98
C ALA A 379 105.31 -34.50 -77.47
N PRO A 380 104.33 -34.37 -76.53
CA PRO A 380 102.88 -34.36 -76.91
C PRO A 380 101.95 -33.62 -75.87
N SER A 381 100.69 -34.04 -75.66
CA SER A 381 99.47 -33.56 -76.37
C SER A 381 98.15 -34.13 -75.75
N PHE A 382 96.99 -33.59 -76.17
CA PHE A 382 95.59 -34.09 -76.05
C PHE A 382 94.80 -34.14 -74.70
N ARG A 383 93.48 -33.92 -74.86
CA ARG A 383 92.26 -34.46 -74.15
C ARG A 383 91.65 -33.82 -72.87
N ASN A 384 90.46 -33.21 -73.08
CA ASN A 384 89.10 -33.59 -72.63
C ASN A 384 88.71 -33.94 -71.16
N GLN A 385 87.52 -33.41 -70.80
CA GLN A 385 86.41 -33.97 -69.97
C GLN A 385 86.55 -34.07 -68.43
N GLY A 386 85.46 -33.73 -67.70
CA GLY A 386 85.26 -34.22 -66.32
C GLY A 386 84.39 -33.42 -65.31
N LEU A 387 83.06 -33.35 -65.54
CA LEU A 387 81.94 -33.36 -64.55
C LEU A 387 82.01 -32.77 -63.11
N VAL A 388 80.89 -32.10 -62.75
CA VAL A 388 80.22 -31.89 -61.42
C VAL A 388 80.25 -33.13 -60.48
N PRO A 389 80.05 -33.04 -59.11
CA PRO A 389 78.79 -32.53 -58.50
C PRO A 389 78.74 -31.94 -57.05
N VAL A 390 77.72 -31.07 -56.81
CA VAL A 390 76.75 -31.01 -55.67
C VAL A 390 77.14 -30.64 -54.20
N GLY A 391 76.38 -29.67 -53.63
CA GLY A 391 75.78 -29.69 -52.27
C GLY A 391 76.44 -28.86 -51.15
N ASP A 392 75.77 -28.50 -50.03
CA ASP A 392 74.33 -28.35 -49.70
C ASP A 392 74.18 -27.66 -48.28
N GLN A 393 72.98 -27.16 -47.91
CA GLN A 393 72.54 -26.72 -46.55
C GLN A 393 73.29 -25.52 -45.87
N GLY A 394 72.74 -24.84 -44.83
CA GLY A 394 71.36 -24.81 -44.33
C GLY A 394 71.16 -24.81 -42.79
N ALA A 395 71.14 -23.64 -42.13
CA ALA A 395 70.59 -23.38 -40.77
C ALA A 395 70.46 -21.84 -40.57
N VAL A 396 69.33 -21.21 -40.22
CA VAL A 396 68.43 -21.33 -39.05
C VAL A 396 69.05 -20.76 -37.76
N GLY A 397 68.41 -19.72 -37.21
CA GLY A 397 68.80 -19.06 -35.95
C GLY A 397 67.97 -19.51 -34.74
N ALA A 398 68.31 -18.99 -33.56
CA ALA A 398 67.56 -19.22 -32.33
C ALA A 398 66.74 -17.97 -31.97
N GLU A 399 65.44 -18.15 -31.72
CA GLU A 399 64.59 -17.14 -31.08
C GLU A 399 64.40 -17.46 -29.58
N GLU A 400 64.13 -16.43 -28.78
CA GLU A 400 63.92 -16.55 -27.34
C GLU A 400 62.57 -17.23 -27.04
N LEU A 401 62.55 -18.15 -26.06
CA LEU A 401 61.30 -18.67 -25.54
C LEU A 401 60.61 -17.60 -24.67
N PRO A 402 59.29 -17.37 -24.79
CA PRO A 402 58.57 -16.46 -23.91
C PRO A 402 58.52 -16.94 -22.45
N ASP A 403 58.63 -16.03 -21.48
CA ASP A 403 58.40 -16.30 -20.06
C ASP A 403 56.91 -16.63 -19.79
N LEU A 404 56.59 -17.92 -19.72
CA LEU A 404 55.25 -18.44 -19.42
C LEU A 404 54.89 -18.30 -17.93
N CYS A 405 54.76 -17.05 -17.46
CA CYS A 405 54.46 -16.72 -16.07
C CYS A 405 52.98 -16.37 -15.84
N CYS A 406 52.43 -16.78 -14.69
CA CYS A 406 51.06 -16.40 -14.29
C CYS A 406 51.02 -14.95 -13.77
N PRO A 407 50.16 -14.06 -14.31
CA PRO A 407 50.17 -12.64 -13.97
C PRO A 407 49.70 -12.30 -12.54
N LYS A 408 49.01 -13.21 -11.84
CA LYS A 408 48.53 -12.97 -10.45
C LYS A 408 49.55 -13.35 -9.37
N CYS A 409 50.37 -14.37 -9.62
CA CYS A 409 51.25 -14.98 -8.61
C CYS A 409 52.72 -15.15 -9.05
N GLN A 410 53.04 -14.86 -10.31
CA GLN A 410 54.37 -14.99 -10.92
C GLN A 410 54.94 -16.43 -10.93
N TYR A 411 54.07 -17.44 -10.79
CA TYR A 411 54.43 -18.85 -11.03
C TYR A 411 54.88 -19.05 -12.49
N LEU A 412 56.07 -19.60 -12.68
CA LEU A 412 56.63 -19.92 -14.00
C LEU A 412 56.21 -21.33 -14.41
N ALA A 413 55.50 -21.47 -15.53
CA ALA A 413 55.11 -22.75 -16.09
C ALA A 413 56.13 -23.24 -17.14
N PRO A 414 56.41 -24.54 -17.23
CA PRO A 414 57.31 -25.09 -18.26
C PRO A 414 56.67 -25.16 -19.66
N ASP A 415 55.35 -25.02 -19.75
CA ASP A 415 54.57 -25.11 -20.97
C ASP A 415 53.23 -24.33 -20.84
N MET A 416 52.53 -24.13 -21.95
CA MET A 416 51.32 -23.31 -21.99
C MET A 416 50.08 -24.00 -21.39
N ASP A 417 49.98 -25.34 -21.45
CA ASP A 417 48.85 -26.06 -20.88
C ASP A 417 48.90 -26.00 -19.34
N THR A 418 50.08 -26.21 -18.77
CA THR A 418 50.37 -25.99 -17.34
C THR A 418 50.09 -24.54 -16.93
N LEU A 419 50.39 -23.55 -17.79
CA LEU A 419 50.04 -22.15 -17.52
C LEU A 419 48.52 -21.92 -17.53
N GLN A 420 47.79 -22.47 -18.50
CA GLN A 420 46.33 -22.29 -18.59
C GLN A 420 45.59 -22.91 -17.41
N ILE A 421 45.96 -24.13 -17.00
CA ILE A 421 45.41 -24.78 -15.80
C ILE A 421 45.66 -23.91 -14.57
N HIS A 422 46.92 -23.49 -14.36
CA HIS A 422 47.28 -22.66 -13.22
C HIS A 422 46.55 -21.31 -13.23
N VAL A 423 46.42 -20.63 -14.37
CA VAL A 423 45.72 -19.34 -14.49
C VAL A 423 44.23 -19.50 -14.18
N MET A 424 43.60 -20.60 -14.61
CA MET A 424 42.17 -20.85 -14.38
C MET A 424 41.83 -21.12 -12.90
N ASP A 425 42.68 -21.87 -12.19
CA ASP A 425 42.56 -22.07 -10.74
C ASP A 425 42.96 -20.79 -9.97
N CYS A 426 44.00 -20.09 -10.42
CA CYS A 426 44.56 -18.95 -9.71
C CYS A 426 43.70 -17.68 -9.84
N ILE A 427 42.88 -17.50 -10.89
CA ILE A 427 42.09 -16.26 -11.07
C ILE A 427 40.93 -16.11 -10.07
N GLN A 428 40.45 -17.20 -9.46
CA GLN A 428 39.47 -17.18 -8.36
C GLN A 428 39.99 -16.50 -7.08
#